data_AF-A0A9C6W3S4-F1
#
_entry.id   AF-A0A9C6W3S4-F1
#
_cell.length_a   1.000
_cell.length_b   1.000
_cell.length_c   1.000
_cell.angle_alpha   90.00
_cell.angle_beta   90.00
_cell.angle_gamma   90.00
#
_symmetry.space_group_name_H-M   'P 1'
#
loop_
_entity.id
_entity.type
_entity.pdbx_description
1 polymer ?
#
loop_
_entity_poly.entity_id
_entity_poly.type
_entity_poly.pdbx_seq_one_letter_code
_entity_poly.pdbx_strand_id
1 'polypeptide(L)'
;MLGYLNLFLIVLFASGLVLAEEYNCIKYANSESDNIPIPVCREECIGRVPDCKPNCYDKCPEHSKCVEPEICKCDKGYVKNGPDTNMTCNPIVCPLNSQIVNDTTCKCFDGYKGDIVEMNAILQSCEPICEPSCPAHSFCASPNKCECDKGYVKNGPDTNMTCNLLVCPSNSQMVNDTTCICRDGYQKVERNAILQSCEPICEPSCPANSFCASPKKFKWLMILLAYVLMATKKSKVFRAANLFANRVAPLIVSAPRQKNVSAFAVMRSMK
;
A
#
# COMPACT_ATOMS: atom_id res chain seq x y z
N MET A 1 24.10 -15.92 51.22
CA MET A 1 23.29 -16.47 50.11
C MET A 1 21.99 -17.08 50.65
N LEU A 2 21.04 -16.26 51.12
CA LEU A 2 19.72 -16.76 51.60
C LEU A 2 18.56 -15.76 51.34
N GLY A 3 18.82 -14.64 50.63
CA GLY A 3 17.83 -13.59 50.38
C GLY A 3 17.20 -13.57 48.98
N TYR A 4 17.75 -14.30 48.01
CA TYR A 4 17.29 -14.26 46.61
C TYR A 4 16.36 -15.42 46.22
N LEU A 5 16.27 -16.47 47.04
CA LEU A 5 15.42 -17.63 46.74
C LEU A 5 13.93 -17.37 47.04
N ASN A 6 13.63 -16.42 47.94
CA ASN A 6 12.26 -16.03 48.28
C ASN A 6 11.63 -15.05 47.28
N LEU A 7 12.42 -14.33 46.48
CA LEU A 7 11.86 -13.38 45.51
C LEU A 7 11.36 -14.10 44.24
N PHE A 8 12.00 -15.19 43.82
CA PHE A 8 11.57 -15.98 42.66
C PHE A 8 10.27 -16.76 42.89
N LEU A 9 10.02 -17.21 44.13
CA LEU A 9 8.77 -17.91 44.47
C LEU A 9 7.56 -16.95 44.57
N ILE A 10 7.78 -15.69 44.99
CA ILE A 10 6.71 -14.69 45.09
C ILE A 10 6.32 -14.16 43.70
N VAL A 11 7.24 -14.14 42.73
CA VAL A 11 6.96 -13.67 41.36
C VAL A 11 6.07 -14.66 40.57
N LEU A 12 6.07 -15.95 40.91
CA LEU A 12 5.18 -16.93 40.27
C LEU A 12 3.70 -16.81 40.68
N PHE A 13 3.40 -16.18 41.83
CA PHE A 13 2.02 -15.91 42.25
C PHE A 13 1.47 -14.58 41.68
N ALA A 14 2.32 -13.73 41.10
CA ALA A 14 1.92 -12.43 40.55
C ALA A 14 1.69 -12.46 39.02
N SER A 15 2.06 -13.55 38.33
CA SER A 15 1.61 -13.80 36.96
C SER A 15 0.18 -14.33 37.03
N GLY A 16 -0.79 -13.41 37.03
CA GLY A 16 -2.23 -13.68 37.00
C GLY A 16 -2.64 -14.56 35.81
N LEU A 17 -2.51 -15.87 35.97
CA LEU A 17 -3.39 -16.84 35.35
C LEU A 17 -4.70 -16.79 36.14
N VAL A 18 -5.55 -15.82 35.80
CA VAL A 18 -6.98 -15.92 36.08
C VAL A 18 -7.48 -17.05 35.20
N LEU A 19 -7.36 -18.29 35.67
CA LEU A 19 -8.15 -19.38 35.14
C LEU A 19 -9.60 -19.01 35.50
N ALA A 20 -10.40 -18.68 34.50
CA ALA A 20 -11.83 -18.54 34.69
C ALA A 20 -12.34 -19.89 35.22
N GLU A 21 -12.61 -19.96 36.51
CA GLU A 21 -13.16 -21.16 37.12
C GLU A 21 -14.56 -21.37 36.54
N GLU A 22 -14.78 -22.50 35.86
CA GLU A 22 -16.12 -22.87 35.44
C GLU A 22 -17.01 -23.02 36.69
N TYR A 23 -18.24 -22.52 36.61
CA TYR A 23 -19.16 -22.55 37.75
C TYR A 23 -19.45 -24.00 38.20
N ASN A 24 -19.06 -24.32 39.44
CA ASN A 24 -19.21 -25.66 39.98
C ASN A 24 -20.60 -25.85 40.63
N CYS A 25 -21.45 -26.63 39.97
CA CYS A 25 -22.79 -26.98 40.44
C CYS A 25 -22.83 -28.05 41.54
N ILE A 26 -21.70 -28.72 41.86
CA ILE A 26 -21.64 -29.79 42.86
C ILE A 26 -21.12 -29.24 44.19
N LYS A 27 -21.89 -29.45 45.27
CA LYS A 27 -21.48 -29.17 46.67
C LYS A 27 -21.40 -30.48 47.46
N TYR A 28 -20.71 -30.47 48.59
CA TYR A 28 -20.71 -31.60 49.54
C TYR A 28 -21.59 -31.29 50.74
N ALA A 29 -22.48 -32.22 51.09
CA ALA A 29 -23.30 -32.17 52.29
C ALA A 29 -22.84 -33.26 53.27
N ASN A 30 -22.93 -33.00 54.58
CA ASN A 30 -22.57 -34.00 55.59
C ASN A 30 -23.78 -34.89 55.88
N SER A 31 -23.57 -36.21 55.85
CA SER A 31 -24.59 -37.17 56.32
C SER A 31 -24.76 -37.08 57.84
N GLU A 32 -26.01 -37.02 58.31
CA GLU A 32 -26.39 -36.98 59.74
C GLU A 32 -25.96 -38.25 60.52
N SER A 33 -25.62 -39.34 59.83
CA SER A 33 -25.28 -40.62 60.46
C SER A 33 -23.78 -40.86 60.66
N ASP A 34 -22.91 -40.38 59.77
CA ASP A 34 -21.50 -40.82 59.72
C ASP A 34 -20.48 -39.71 59.38
N ASN A 35 -20.88 -38.43 59.29
CA ASN A 35 -20.00 -37.32 58.88
C ASN A 35 -19.26 -37.56 57.54
N ILE A 36 -19.86 -38.36 56.67
CA ILE A 36 -19.34 -38.65 55.33
C ILE A 36 -19.80 -37.52 54.39
N PRO A 37 -18.89 -36.89 53.62
CA PRO A 37 -19.25 -35.89 52.63
C PRO A 37 -19.91 -36.56 51.41
N ILE A 38 -21.18 -36.25 51.18
CA ILE A 38 -21.96 -36.76 50.04
C ILE A 38 -22.09 -35.64 49.00
N PRO A 39 -21.72 -35.87 47.73
CA PRO A 39 -21.90 -34.89 46.68
C PRO A 39 -23.39 -34.71 46.37
N VAL A 40 -23.84 -33.46 46.28
CA VAL A 40 -25.20 -33.06 45.94
C VAL A 40 -25.17 -31.86 45.00
N CYS A 41 -26.19 -31.71 44.14
CA CYS A 41 -26.30 -30.48 43.35
C CYS A 41 -26.64 -29.29 44.27
N ARG A 42 -26.16 -28.10 43.90
CA ARG A 42 -26.60 -26.84 44.53
C ARG A 42 -28.08 -26.57 44.18
N GLU A 43 -28.76 -25.79 45.02
CA GLU A 43 -30.19 -25.47 44.89
C GLU A 43 -30.56 -24.76 43.58
N GLU A 44 -29.65 -23.92 43.08
CA GLU A 44 -29.76 -23.17 41.82
C GLU A 44 -29.29 -23.96 40.58
N CYS A 45 -28.97 -25.25 40.75
CA CYS A 45 -28.62 -26.17 39.68
C CYS A 45 -29.68 -27.25 39.51
N ILE A 46 -29.82 -27.73 38.29
CA ILE A 46 -30.73 -28.82 37.92
C ILE A 46 -29.96 -30.10 37.58
N GLY A 47 -30.62 -31.24 37.70
CA GLY A 47 -30.03 -32.55 37.42
C GLY A 47 -29.74 -33.35 38.70
N ARG A 48 -28.82 -34.30 38.58
CA ARG A 48 -28.37 -35.17 39.68
C ARG A 48 -26.89 -35.45 39.49
N VAL A 49 -26.15 -35.66 40.58
CA VAL A 49 -24.71 -36.00 40.53
C VAL A 49 -24.50 -37.25 39.66
N PRO A 50 -23.52 -37.27 38.73
CA PRO A 50 -22.50 -36.22 38.47
C PRO A 50 -22.93 -35.11 37.49
N ASP A 51 -24.10 -35.22 36.88
CA ASP A 51 -24.59 -34.35 35.80
C ASP A 51 -25.39 -33.13 36.30
N CYS A 52 -24.90 -32.43 37.33
CA CYS A 52 -25.50 -31.17 37.77
C CYS A 52 -25.16 -30.05 36.76
N LYS A 53 -26.15 -29.27 36.33
CA LYS A 53 -25.98 -28.12 35.41
C LYS A 53 -26.65 -26.86 35.97
N PRO A 54 -26.16 -25.66 35.63
CA PRO A 54 -26.80 -24.42 36.06
C PRO A 54 -28.22 -24.33 35.50
N ASN A 55 -29.14 -23.77 36.29
CA ASN A 55 -30.51 -23.53 35.88
C ASN A 55 -30.63 -22.19 35.16
N CYS A 56 -31.20 -22.17 33.96
CA CYS A 56 -31.58 -20.94 33.25
C CYS A 56 -33.10 -21.03 32.99
N TYR A 57 -33.90 -20.15 33.62
CA TYR A 57 -35.38 -20.26 33.64
C TYR A 57 -35.97 -20.33 32.23
N ASP A 58 -35.49 -19.47 31.34
CA ASP A 58 -35.73 -19.53 29.91
C ASP A 58 -34.56 -20.27 29.28
N LYS A 59 -34.84 -21.28 28.44
CA LYS A 59 -33.80 -21.94 27.66
C LYS A 59 -32.97 -20.86 26.96
N CYS A 60 -31.64 -20.90 27.16
CA CYS A 60 -30.74 -19.96 26.52
C CYS A 60 -30.97 -19.93 24.99
N PRO A 61 -30.83 -18.77 24.34
CA PRO A 61 -31.07 -18.60 22.91
C PRO A 61 -30.15 -19.49 22.06
N GLU A 62 -30.46 -19.62 20.76
CA GLU A 62 -29.59 -20.37 19.85
C GLU A 62 -28.15 -19.82 19.86
N HIS A 63 -27.18 -20.72 19.68
CA HIS A 63 -25.76 -20.42 19.78
C HIS A 63 -25.33 -19.86 21.13
N SER A 64 -25.89 -20.40 22.22
CA SER A 64 -25.47 -20.05 23.59
C SER A 64 -25.59 -21.23 24.55
N LYS A 65 -24.91 -21.11 25.69
CA LYS A 65 -24.86 -22.11 26.77
C LYS A 65 -25.07 -21.43 28.12
N CYS A 66 -25.80 -22.10 29.01
CA CYS A 66 -25.97 -21.69 30.40
C CYS A 66 -24.65 -21.93 31.15
N VAL A 67 -24.01 -20.86 31.64
CA VAL A 67 -22.69 -20.94 32.31
C VAL A 67 -22.80 -20.75 33.82
N GLU A 68 -23.80 -19.99 34.27
CA GLU A 68 -24.17 -19.83 35.68
C GLU A 68 -25.71 -19.77 35.75
N PRO A 69 -26.31 -19.91 36.95
CA PRO A 69 -27.73 -19.74 37.10
C PRO A 69 -28.19 -18.40 36.51
N GLU A 70 -29.17 -18.44 35.60
CA GLU A 70 -29.70 -17.28 34.86
C GLU A 70 -28.73 -16.52 33.96
N ILE A 71 -27.50 -17.02 33.75
CA ILE A 71 -26.50 -16.37 32.90
C ILE A 71 -26.18 -17.28 31.72
N CYS A 72 -26.61 -16.82 30.55
CA CYS A 72 -26.32 -17.45 29.27
C CYS A 72 -25.12 -16.77 28.60
N LYS A 73 -24.19 -17.58 28.07
CA LYS A 73 -23.02 -17.13 27.32
C LYS A 73 -23.13 -17.59 25.87
N CYS A 74 -22.92 -16.68 24.92
CA CYS A 74 -22.89 -17.05 23.50
C CYS A 74 -21.72 -18.01 23.19
N ASP A 75 -21.94 -18.90 22.24
CA ASP A 75 -20.93 -19.80 21.71
C ASP A 75 -19.81 -19.02 21.02
N LYS A 76 -18.67 -19.69 20.81
CA LYS A 76 -17.52 -19.11 20.09
C LYS A 76 -17.96 -18.59 18.71
N GLY A 77 -17.57 -17.35 18.38
CA GLY A 77 -17.96 -16.72 17.13
C GLY A 77 -19.32 -16.04 17.16
N TYR A 78 -19.96 -15.92 18.33
CA TYR A 78 -21.20 -15.18 18.53
C TYR A 78 -21.06 -14.13 19.63
N VAL A 79 -21.74 -13.00 19.45
CA VAL A 79 -21.78 -11.90 20.43
C VAL A 79 -23.18 -11.73 20.99
N LYS A 80 -23.26 -11.38 22.27
CA LYS A 80 -24.51 -11.02 22.94
C LYS A 80 -25.04 -9.69 22.38
N ASN A 81 -26.30 -9.68 22.00
CA ASN A 81 -27.03 -8.51 21.54
C ASN A 81 -28.29 -8.35 22.41
N GLY A 82 -28.42 -7.22 23.09
CA GLY A 82 -29.51 -6.93 24.03
C GLY A 82 -29.21 -7.29 25.50
N PRO A 83 -30.17 -7.03 26.41
CA PRO A 83 -30.05 -7.34 27.85
C PRO A 83 -30.22 -8.84 28.12
N ASP A 84 -29.77 -9.36 29.28
CA ASP A 84 -29.86 -10.79 29.64
C ASP A 84 -31.28 -11.36 29.54
N THR A 85 -32.30 -10.56 29.86
CA THR A 85 -33.72 -10.96 29.82
C THR A 85 -34.28 -11.14 28.39
N ASN A 86 -33.61 -10.61 27.37
CA ASN A 86 -34.03 -10.74 25.97
C ASN A 86 -32.79 -10.74 25.05
N MET A 87 -31.79 -11.53 25.43
CA MET A 87 -30.54 -11.58 24.70
C MET A 87 -30.66 -12.45 23.45
N THR A 88 -29.99 -12.02 22.39
CA THR A 88 -29.79 -12.80 21.16
C THR A 88 -28.30 -12.96 20.92
N CYS A 89 -27.88 -14.09 20.35
CA CYS A 89 -26.50 -14.33 19.98
C CYS A 89 -26.36 -14.18 18.46
N ASN A 90 -25.70 -13.11 18.03
CA ASN A 90 -25.47 -12.82 16.61
C ASN A 90 -24.08 -13.28 16.20
N PRO A 91 -23.90 -13.81 14.98
CA PRO A 91 -22.58 -14.21 14.49
C PRO A 91 -21.65 -12.99 14.42
N ILE A 92 -20.38 -13.21 14.79
CA ILE A 92 -19.33 -12.21 14.72
C ILE A 92 -18.87 -12.05 13.28
N VAL A 93 -19.05 -10.84 12.76
CA VAL A 93 -18.55 -10.43 11.45
C VAL A 93 -17.53 -9.33 11.66
N CYS A 94 -16.26 -9.66 11.41
CA CYS A 94 -15.17 -8.71 11.54
C CYS A 94 -14.98 -7.86 10.27
N PRO A 95 -14.48 -6.61 10.40
CA PRO A 95 -14.14 -5.76 9.26
C PRO A 95 -13.08 -6.38 8.34
N LEU A 96 -12.98 -5.86 7.11
CA LEU A 96 -11.88 -6.20 6.21
C LEU A 96 -10.52 -5.91 6.91
N ASN A 97 -9.53 -6.76 6.66
CA ASN A 97 -8.19 -6.69 7.25
C ASN A 97 -8.18 -6.89 8.78
N SER A 98 -9.06 -7.74 9.30
CA SER A 98 -9.11 -8.10 10.72
C SER A 98 -9.47 -9.58 10.95
N GLN A 99 -9.25 -10.05 12.18
CA GLN A 99 -9.55 -11.40 12.62
C GLN A 99 -10.22 -11.42 14.00
N ILE A 100 -10.97 -12.48 14.28
CA ILE A 100 -11.52 -12.72 15.62
C ILE A 100 -10.37 -13.09 16.57
N VAL A 101 -10.36 -12.47 17.75
CA VAL A 101 -9.47 -12.73 18.87
C VAL A 101 -10.34 -12.98 20.11
N ASN A 102 -9.90 -13.90 20.99
CA ASN A 102 -10.59 -14.23 22.24
C ASN A 102 -12.08 -14.61 22.07
N ASP A 103 -12.44 -15.24 20.95
CA ASP A 103 -13.79 -15.73 20.59
C ASP A 103 -14.91 -14.69 20.46
N THR A 104 -14.69 -13.44 20.88
CA THR A 104 -15.74 -12.41 20.98
C THR A 104 -15.35 -11.04 20.43
N THR A 105 -14.07 -10.76 20.20
CA THR A 105 -13.60 -9.45 19.73
C THR A 105 -12.90 -9.57 18.39
N CYS A 106 -12.91 -8.50 17.59
CA CYS A 106 -12.11 -8.44 16.38
C CYS A 106 -10.83 -7.64 16.64
N LYS A 107 -9.74 -7.99 15.96
CA LYS A 107 -8.47 -7.28 15.96
C LYS A 107 -7.98 -7.10 14.53
N CYS A 108 -7.56 -5.88 14.18
CA CYS A 108 -6.90 -5.64 12.89
C CYS A 108 -5.65 -6.51 12.72
N PHE A 109 -5.34 -6.88 11.47
CA PHE A 109 -4.08 -7.56 11.16
C PHE A 109 -2.87 -6.66 11.44
N ASP A 110 -1.71 -7.29 11.58
CA ASP A 110 -0.46 -6.56 11.77
C ASP A 110 -0.22 -5.59 10.61
N GLY A 111 0.13 -4.35 10.93
CA GLY A 111 0.26 -3.27 9.94
C GLY A 111 -1.06 -2.58 9.58
N TYR A 112 -2.16 -2.87 10.27
CA TYR A 112 -3.43 -2.14 10.15
C TYR A 112 -3.88 -1.56 11.50
N LYS A 113 -4.58 -0.43 11.49
CA LYS A 113 -5.12 0.27 12.67
C LYS A 113 -6.59 0.64 12.51
N GLY A 114 -7.31 0.74 13.62
CA GLY A 114 -8.71 1.17 13.65
C GLY A 114 -9.36 0.76 14.96
N ASP A 115 -10.31 1.56 15.44
CA ASP A 115 -11.08 1.27 16.64
C ASP A 115 -12.30 0.42 16.26
N ILE A 116 -12.29 -0.85 16.67
CA ILE A 116 -13.43 -1.75 16.45
C ILE A 116 -14.37 -1.59 17.64
N VAL A 117 -15.21 -0.56 17.60
CA VAL A 117 -16.20 -0.29 18.64
C VAL A 117 -17.53 -0.87 18.20
N GLU A 118 -17.96 -1.90 18.93
CA GLU A 118 -19.32 -2.48 19.02
C GLU A 118 -20.05 -2.80 17.71
N MET A 119 -20.51 -4.05 17.62
CA MET A 119 -21.07 -4.70 16.42
C MET A 119 -22.37 -4.10 15.86
N ASN A 120 -22.78 -2.90 16.27
CA ASN A 120 -23.93 -2.19 15.72
C ASN A 120 -23.58 -0.71 15.47
N ALA A 121 -23.42 -0.36 14.19
CA ALA A 121 -23.22 0.98 13.62
C ALA A 121 -21.76 1.42 13.31
N ILE A 122 -21.46 1.30 12.01
CA ILE A 122 -20.41 1.98 11.24
C ILE A 122 -18.99 1.44 11.47
N LEU A 123 -18.67 0.34 10.78
CA LEU A 123 -17.30 -0.06 10.44
C LEU A 123 -16.58 1.12 9.77
N GLN A 124 -15.74 1.86 10.50
CA GLN A 124 -14.53 2.39 9.89
C GLN A 124 -13.52 1.25 9.86
N SER A 125 -13.25 0.76 8.65
CA SER A 125 -12.38 -0.37 8.34
C SER A 125 -11.02 -0.30 9.03
N CYS A 126 -10.37 -1.44 9.24
CA CYS A 126 -8.94 -1.46 9.56
C CYS A 126 -8.15 -0.82 8.40
N GLU A 127 -7.58 0.35 8.66
CA GLU A 127 -6.79 1.11 7.70
C GLU A 127 -5.32 0.69 7.75
N PRO A 128 -4.63 0.59 6.60
CA PRO A 128 -3.22 0.22 6.58
C PRO A 128 -2.36 1.31 7.22
N ILE A 129 -1.28 0.88 7.86
CA ILE A 129 -0.28 1.73 8.50
C ILE A 129 0.91 1.85 7.56
N CYS A 130 1.36 3.07 7.30
CA CYS A 130 2.57 3.36 6.55
C CYS A 130 3.51 4.18 7.43
N GLU A 131 4.72 3.65 7.68
CA GLU A 131 5.78 4.33 8.43
C GLU A 131 7.09 4.38 7.61
N PRO A 132 7.58 5.57 7.22
CA PRO A 132 6.99 6.89 7.46
C PRO A 132 5.66 7.09 6.71
N SER A 133 4.89 8.09 7.15
CA SER A 133 3.65 8.47 6.47
C SER A 133 3.89 8.72 4.98
N CYS A 134 2.91 8.33 4.16
CA CYS A 134 2.97 8.50 2.71
C CYS A 134 3.14 9.99 2.32
N PRO A 135 3.86 10.28 1.22
CA PRO A 135 4.11 11.64 0.75
C PRO A 135 2.82 12.37 0.33
N ALA A 136 2.90 13.67 0.09
CA ALA A 136 1.76 14.43 -0.44
C ALA A 136 1.24 13.82 -1.76
N HIS A 137 -0.07 13.89 -1.96
CA HIS A 137 -0.77 13.30 -3.11
C HIS A 137 -0.63 11.78 -3.20
N SER A 138 -0.64 11.10 -2.05
CA SER A 138 -0.62 9.65 -1.97
C SER A 138 -1.35 9.16 -0.73
N PHE A 139 -1.76 7.89 -0.78
CA PHE A 139 -2.44 7.21 0.32
C PHE A 139 -1.78 5.86 0.60
N CYS A 140 -1.99 5.34 1.80
CA CYS A 140 -1.49 4.02 2.19
C CYS A 140 -2.44 2.97 1.60
N ALA A 141 -1.98 2.22 0.60
CA ALA A 141 -2.79 1.20 -0.09
C ALA A 141 -2.72 -0.16 0.62
N SER A 142 -1.57 -0.45 1.24
CA SER A 142 -1.35 -1.62 2.10
C SER A 142 -0.27 -1.26 3.13
N PRO A 143 -0.02 -2.10 4.15
CA PRO A 143 0.99 -1.80 5.17
C PRO A 143 2.33 -1.45 4.52
N ASN A 144 2.87 -0.29 4.88
CA ASN A 144 4.13 0.28 4.35
C ASN A 144 4.21 0.39 2.82
N LYS A 145 3.06 0.50 2.13
CA LYS A 145 3.00 0.69 0.68
C LYS A 145 2.13 1.89 0.33
N CYS A 146 2.77 2.92 -0.21
CA CYS A 146 2.10 4.13 -0.66
C CYS A 146 1.76 4.06 -2.15
N GLU A 147 0.56 4.52 -2.50
CA GLU A 147 0.12 4.68 -3.89
C GLU A 147 -0.29 6.13 -4.12
N CYS A 148 0.07 6.68 -5.29
CA CYS A 148 -0.23 8.06 -5.62
C CYS A 148 -1.73 8.25 -5.89
N ASP A 149 -2.23 9.44 -5.57
CA ASP A 149 -3.59 9.84 -5.92
C ASP A 149 -3.79 9.82 -7.44
N LYS A 150 -5.05 9.79 -7.87
CA LYS A 150 -5.40 9.85 -9.28
C LYS A 150 -4.79 11.10 -9.94
N GLY A 151 -4.15 10.91 -11.09
CA GLY A 151 -3.44 11.98 -11.80
C GLY A 151 -2.00 12.19 -11.32
N TYR A 152 -1.53 11.47 -10.30
CA TYR A 152 -0.14 11.53 -9.83
C TYR A 152 0.61 10.24 -10.12
N VAL A 153 1.90 10.35 -10.43
CA VAL A 153 2.78 9.22 -10.74
C VAL A 153 3.97 9.17 -9.78
N LYS A 154 4.34 7.94 -9.41
CA LYS A 154 5.48 7.66 -8.54
C LYS A 154 6.78 8.11 -9.21
N ASN A 155 7.56 8.89 -8.48
CA ASN A 155 8.88 9.34 -8.88
C ASN A 155 9.89 9.00 -7.79
N GLY A 156 10.93 8.26 -8.15
CA GLY A 156 11.96 7.76 -7.21
C GLY A 156 11.68 6.36 -6.61
N PRO A 157 12.64 5.84 -5.82
CA PRO A 157 12.52 4.56 -5.12
C PRO A 157 11.53 4.63 -3.94
N ASP A 158 11.02 3.49 -3.47
CA ASP A 158 10.06 3.43 -2.35
C ASP A 158 10.54 4.16 -1.07
N THR A 159 11.85 4.16 -0.80
CA THR A 159 12.45 4.83 0.37
C THR A 159 12.46 6.36 0.28
N ASN A 160 12.31 6.94 -0.90
CA ASN A 160 12.24 8.39 -1.13
C ASN A 160 11.25 8.68 -2.27
N MET A 161 10.08 8.07 -2.15
CA MET A 161 9.03 8.17 -3.14
C MET A 161 8.38 9.55 -3.07
N THR A 162 8.16 10.14 -4.23
CA THR A 162 7.35 11.36 -4.39
C THR A 162 6.26 11.12 -5.43
N CYS A 163 5.12 11.76 -5.27
CA CYS A 163 4.03 11.71 -6.24
C CYS A 163 3.97 13.04 -6.98
N ASN A 164 4.30 13.00 -8.26
CA ASN A 164 4.29 14.18 -9.12
C ASN A 164 3.05 14.16 -10.00
N LEU A 165 2.43 15.33 -10.20
CA LEU A 165 1.30 15.46 -11.11
C LEU A 165 1.73 14.99 -12.51
N LEU A 166 0.98 14.05 -13.07
CA LEU A 166 1.20 13.58 -14.42
C LEU A 166 0.82 14.68 -15.40
N VAL A 167 1.83 15.33 -15.96
CA VAL A 167 1.66 16.27 -17.06
C VAL A 167 2.15 15.59 -18.33
N CYS A 168 1.23 15.35 -19.25
CA CYS A 168 1.58 14.77 -20.54
C CYS A 168 2.51 15.73 -21.32
N PRO A 169 3.64 15.22 -21.85
CA PRO A 169 4.62 16.01 -22.60
C PRO A 169 4.03 16.57 -23.90
N SER A 170 4.69 17.55 -24.51
CA SER A 170 4.28 18.13 -25.79
C SER A 170 4.03 17.06 -26.87
N ASN A 171 2.98 17.23 -27.66
CA ASN A 171 2.54 16.28 -28.70
C ASN A 171 2.12 14.89 -28.19
N SER A 172 1.80 14.78 -26.90
CA SER A 172 1.14 13.60 -26.33
C SER A 172 -0.30 13.95 -25.89
N GLN A 173 -1.04 12.92 -25.51
CA GLN A 173 -2.38 13.00 -24.96
C GLN A 173 -2.57 11.96 -23.85
N MET A 174 -3.38 12.31 -22.87
CA MET A 174 -3.73 11.43 -21.76
C MET A 174 -4.78 10.42 -22.21
N VAL A 175 -4.55 9.13 -21.94
CA VAL A 175 -5.52 8.06 -22.21
C VAL A 175 -6.33 7.74 -20.95
N ASN A 176 -5.66 7.79 -19.81
CA ASN A 176 -6.24 7.60 -18.48
C ASN A 176 -5.42 8.39 -17.45
N ASP A 177 -5.82 8.36 -16.19
CA ASP A 177 -5.23 9.12 -15.07
C ASP A 177 -3.73 8.83 -14.82
N THR A 178 -3.14 7.83 -15.45
CA THR A 178 -1.74 7.42 -15.24
C THR A 178 -0.92 7.26 -16.53
N THR A 179 -1.54 7.42 -17.71
CA THR A 179 -0.91 7.03 -18.99
C THR A 179 -1.04 8.11 -20.06
N CYS A 180 0.11 8.52 -20.61
CA CYS A 180 0.20 9.37 -21.79
C CYS A 180 0.65 8.57 -23.03
N ILE A 181 0.02 8.83 -24.16
CA ILE A 181 0.41 8.32 -25.49
C ILE A 181 0.77 9.46 -26.42
N CYS A 182 1.68 9.22 -27.37
CA CYS A 182 1.94 10.21 -28.41
C CYS A 182 0.72 10.35 -29.32
N ARG A 183 0.47 11.58 -29.80
CA ARG A 183 -0.57 11.84 -30.79
C ARG A 183 -0.19 11.20 -32.13
N ASP A 184 -1.17 11.02 -33.01
CA ASP A 184 -0.95 10.43 -34.33
C ASP A 184 0.19 11.12 -35.10
N GLY A 185 1.09 10.31 -35.65
CA GLY A 185 2.26 10.80 -36.36
C GLY A 185 3.42 11.24 -35.46
N TYR A 186 3.36 10.99 -34.14
CA TYR A 186 4.47 11.16 -33.21
C TYR A 186 4.85 9.82 -32.56
N GLN A 187 6.15 9.62 -32.31
CA GLN A 187 6.69 8.42 -31.66
C GLN A 187 7.43 8.77 -30.37
N LYS A 188 7.40 7.86 -29.39
CA LYS A 188 8.15 8.00 -28.14
C LYS A 188 9.64 7.87 -28.43
N VAL A 189 10.44 8.77 -27.86
CA VAL A 189 11.90 8.69 -27.91
C VAL A 189 12.44 8.62 -26.49
N GLU A 190 13.17 7.56 -26.18
CA GLU A 190 13.83 7.34 -24.90
C GLU A 190 15.16 8.10 -24.85
N ARG A 191 15.10 9.44 -24.74
CA ARG A 191 16.32 10.23 -24.52
C ARG A 191 16.67 10.40 -23.05
N ASN A 192 15.68 10.36 -22.15
CA ASN A 192 15.85 10.41 -20.71
C ASN A 192 14.66 9.71 -20.04
N ALA A 193 14.92 8.88 -19.02
CA ALA A 193 13.91 8.07 -18.33
C ALA A 193 12.81 8.90 -17.60
N ILE A 194 12.97 10.22 -17.50
CA ILE A 194 12.12 11.10 -16.68
C ILE A 194 11.14 11.93 -17.52
N LEU A 195 11.40 12.13 -18.82
CA LEU A 195 10.48 12.83 -19.71
C LEU A 195 10.34 12.03 -21.01
N GLN A 196 9.26 11.25 -21.12
CA GLN A 196 8.86 10.68 -22.41
C GLN A 196 8.70 11.87 -23.36
N SER A 197 9.47 11.94 -24.44
CA SER A 197 9.33 12.99 -25.45
C SER A 197 8.70 12.37 -26.70
N CYS A 198 7.67 13.02 -27.23
CA CYS A 198 7.02 12.61 -28.48
C CYS A 198 7.60 13.42 -29.65
N GLU A 199 8.34 12.74 -30.52
CA GLU A 199 8.96 13.34 -31.70
C GLU A 199 8.15 13.00 -32.96
N PRO A 200 8.07 13.92 -33.93
CA PRO A 200 7.30 13.68 -35.15
C PRO A 200 7.93 12.57 -36.01
N ILE A 201 7.09 11.71 -36.56
CA ILE A 201 7.46 10.69 -37.53
C ILE A 201 7.49 11.35 -38.91
N CYS A 202 8.65 11.28 -39.56
CA CYS A 202 8.82 11.71 -40.94
C CYS A 202 8.99 10.47 -41.83
N GLU A 203 7.95 10.18 -42.62
CA GLU A 203 7.97 9.16 -43.66
C GLU A 203 7.72 9.82 -45.02
N PRO A 204 8.62 9.68 -46.00
CA PRO A 204 9.95 9.04 -45.90
C PRO A 204 10.93 9.81 -45.00
N SER A 205 12.04 9.17 -44.64
CA SER A 205 13.10 9.78 -43.82
C SER A 205 13.57 11.12 -44.38
N CYS A 206 13.83 12.08 -43.51
CA CYS A 206 14.26 13.43 -43.88
C CYS A 206 15.54 13.44 -44.76
N PRO A 207 15.60 14.26 -45.82
CA PRO A 207 16.81 14.49 -46.61
C PRO A 207 18.00 14.99 -45.77
N ALA A 208 19.24 14.80 -46.26
CA ALA A 208 20.45 15.32 -45.62
C ALA A 208 20.33 16.84 -45.37
N ASN A 209 20.78 17.33 -44.21
CA ASN A 209 20.64 18.74 -43.80
C ASN A 209 19.17 19.22 -43.64
N SER A 210 18.27 18.33 -43.21
CA SER A 210 16.91 18.70 -42.82
C SER A 210 16.48 18.05 -41.50
N PHE A 211 15.44 18.60 -40.86
CA PHE A 211 14.87 18.08 -39.62
C PHE A 211 13.36 17.94 -39.75
N CYS A 212 12.78 17.01 -38.98
CA CYS A 212 11.34 16.80 -38.94
C CYS A 212 10.69 17.90 -38.09
N ALA A 213 9.90 18.79 -38.71
CA ALA A 213 9.28 19.92 -38.02
C ALA A 213 7.89 19.57 -37.46
N SER A 214 7.18 18.66 -38.13
CA SER A 214 5.91 18.08 -37.71
C SER A 214 5.71 16.76 -38.45
N PRO A 215 4.69 15.94 -38.12
CA PRO A 215 4.46 14.68 -38.82
C PRO A 215 4.38 14.90 -40.33
N LYS A 216 5.13 14.10 -41.09
CA LYS A 216 5.23 14.16 -42.56
C LYS A 216 5.73 15.51 -43.14
N LYS A 217 6.25 16.45 -42.33
CA LYS A 217 6.80 17.73 -42.80
C LYS A 217 8.22 17.95 -42.30
N PHE A 218 9.15 18.16 -43.23
CA PHE A 218 10.55 18.49 -42.92
C PHE A 218 10.89 19.94 -43.25
N LYS A 219 11.91 20.49 -42.58
CA LYS A 219 12.50 21.80 -42.88
C LYS A 219 14.00 21.64 -43.07
N TRP A 220 14.56 22.37 -44.04
CA TRP A 220 16.00 22.41 -44.29
C TRP A 220 16.72 23.25 -43.23
N LEU A 221 17.81 22.70 -42.67
CA LEU A 221 18.70 23.40 -41.73
C LEU A 221 19.35 24.63 -42.37
N MET A 222 19.60 24.59 -43.68
CA MET A 222 20.26 25.69 -44.43
C MET A 222 19.39 26.95 -44.54
N ILE A 223 18.06 26.82 -44.51
CA ILE A 223 17.14 27.97 -44.59
C ILE A 223 17.18 28.77 -43.29
N LEU A 224 17.32 28.10 -42.14
CA LEU A 224 17.49 28.77 -40.84
C LEU A 224 18.81 29.52 -40.74
N LEU A 225 19.92 28.92 -41.21
CA LEU A 225 21.22 29.60 -41.26
C LEU A 225 21.19 30.82 -42.18
N ALA A 226 20.56 30.72 -43.36
CA ALA A 226 20.39 31.87 -44.25
C ALA A 226 19.53 32.97 -43.61
N TYR A 227 18.46 32.62 -42.89
CA TYR A 227 17.61 33.58 -42.18
C TYR A 227 18.35 34.26 -41.02
N VAL A 228 19.14 33.50 -40.25
CA VAL A 228 20.01 34.03 -39.18
C VAL A 228 21.11 34.92 -39.76
N LEU A 229 21.75 34.52 -40.86
CA LEU A 229 22.75 35.32 -41.57
C LEU A 229 22.15 36.60 -42.21
N MET A 230 20.89 36.54 -42.67
CA MET A 230 20.18 37.71 -43.17
C MET A 230 19.72 38.63 -42.03
N ALA A 231 19.34 38.09 -40.88
CA ALA A 231 19.01 38.85 -39.67
C ALA A 231 20.24 39.57 -39.10
N THR A 232 21.41 38.93 -39.08
CA THR A 232 22.67 39.56 -38.65
C THR A 232 23.16 40.62 -39.63
N LYS A 233 22.87 40.50 -40.94
CA LYS A 233 23.14 41.54 -41.94
C LYS A 233 22.23 42.79 -41.81
N LYS A 234 21.08 42.70 -41.14
CA LYS A 234 20.20 43.85 -40.87
C LYS A 234 20.53 44.60 -39.57
N SER A 235 21.36 44.04 -38.70
CA SER A 235 21.84 44.76 -37.52
C SER A 235 22.90 45.77 -37.93
N LYS A 236 22.66 47.06 -37.66
CA LYS A 236 23.55 48.20 -37.97
C LYS A 236 24.98 48.09 -37.39
N VAL A 237 25.30 47.02 -36.67
CA VAL A 237 26.59 46.75 -36.04
C VAL A 237 27.64 46.23 -37.05
N PHE A 238 27.25 45.73 -38.22
CA PHE A 238 28.20 45.03 -39.11
C PHE A 238 29.11 45.94 -39.97
N ARG A 239 28.87 47.26 -40.05
CA ARG A 239 29.78 48.17 -40.78
C ARG A 239 31.14 48.39 -40.09
N ALA A 240 31.29 47.98 -38.83
CA ALA A 240 32.56 48.10 -38.09
C ALA A 240 33.40 46.81 -38.05
N ALA A 241 32.82 45.63 -38.29
CA ALA A 241 33.53 44.35 -38.15
C ALA A 241 34.23 43.86 -39.44
N ASN A 242 33.82 44.34 -40.62
CA ASN A 242 34.42 43.95 -41.90
C ASN A 242 35.78 44.60 -42.22
N LEU A 243 36.29 45.47 -41.34
CA LEU A 243 37.65 46.04 -41.45
C LEU A 243 38.71 45.20 -40.72
N PHE A 244 38.33 44.19 -39.93
CA PHE A 244 39.27 43.35 -39.18
C PHE A 244 39.40 41.90 -39.70
N ALA A 245 38.43 41.39 -40.48
CA ALA A 245 38.47 40.00 -40.97
C ALA A 245 39.34 39.77 -42.21
N ASN A 246 39.88 40.82 -42.84
CA ASN A 246 40.72 40.73 -44.05
C ASN A 246 42.23 40.73 -43.79
N ARG A 247 42.69 40.50 -42.55
CA ARG A 247 44.14 40.47 -42.24
C ARG A 247 44.68 39.24 -41.50
N VAL A 248 43.87 38.21 -41.24
CA VAL A 248 44.38 36.97 -40.63
C VAL A 248 43.66 35.73 -41.18
N ALA A 249 43.91 35.44 -42.45
CA ALA A 249 44.16 34.06 -42.85
C ALA A 249 45.67 34.03 -43.17
N PRO A 250 46.48 33.11 -42.64
CA PRO A 250 46.27 31.69 -42.92
C PRO A 250 46.72 30.73 -41.78
N LEU A 251 46.57 29.42 -42.06
CA LEU A 251 47.23 28.28 -41.41
C LEU A 251 46.69 27.85 -40.03
N ILE A 252 45.96 26.73 -40.01
CA ILE A 252 46.31 25.52 -39.24
C ILE A 252 45.51 24.32 -39.82
N VAL A 253 46.27 23.44 -40.49
CA VAL A 253 46.23 21.97 -40.43
C VAL A 253 45.10 21.20 -41.14
N SER A 254 45.48 20.68 -42.31
CA SER A 254 45.37 19.30 -42.83
C SER A 254 44.45 18.26 -42.16
N ALA A 255 43.83 17.45 -43.05
CA ALA A 255 43.27 16.10 -42.93
C ALA A 255 44.02 15.13 -41.94
N PRO A 256 43.53 13.90 -41.60
CA PRO A 256 42.48 13.08 -42.24
C PRO A 256 41.57 12.23 -41.30
N ARG A 257 40.69 11.47 -41.96
CA ARG A 257 40.10 10.15 -41.63
C ARG A 257 40.50 9.40 -40.34
N GLN A 258 39.43 8.90 -39.71
CA GLN A 258 39.24 7.61 -39.02
C GLN A 258 40.08 7.28 -37.78
N LYS A 259 39.37 7.06 -36.66
CA LYS A 259 39.08 5.74 -36.05
C LYS A 259 38.38 6.02 -34.70
N ASN A 260 37.07 5.82 -34.58
CA ASN A 260 36.47 4.54 -34.19
C ASN A 260 37.42 3.67 -33.35
N VAL A 261 37.11 3.60 -32.05
CA VAL A 261 37.56 2.54 -31.18
C VAL A 261 36.98 1.21 -31.70
N SER A 262 37.89 0.37 -32.17
CA SER A 262 37.93 -1.10 -32.25
C SER A 262 36.96 -1.84 -31.29
N ALA A 263 36.44 -3.05 -31.56
CA ALA A 263 36.60 -3.99 -32.68
C ALA A 263 35.71 -5.24 -32.47
N PHE A 264 35.69 -6.10 -33.50
CA PHE A 264 35.26 -7.51 -33.57
C PHE A 264 33.74 -7.77 -33.71
N ALA A 265 33.23 -8.57 -34.67
CA ALA A 265 33.86 -9.41 -35.68
C ALA A 265 32.83 -9.95 -36.71
N VAL A 266 33.35 -10.32 -37.90
CA VAL A 266 32.92 -11.43 -38.81
C VAL A 266 31.58 -11.25 -39.57
N MET A 267 31.59 -10.89 -40.87
CA MET A 267 31.81 -11.67 -42.11
C MET A 267 30.67 -12.62 -42.56
N ARG A 268 30.41 -12.53 -43.88
CA ARG A 268 29.64 -13.39 -44.83
C ARG A 268 28.16 -13.03 -45.00
N SER A 269 27.73 -12.53 -46.16
CA SER A 269 27.67 -13.14 -47.52
C SER A 269 26.56 -14.18 -47.63
N MET A 270 25.80 -14.07 -48.72
CA MET A 270 24.84 -15.00 -49.37
C MET A 270 23.52 -14.24 -49.58
N LYS A 271 22.89 -14.19 -50.75
CA LYS A 271 23.18 -14.60 -52.12
C LYS A 271 22.10 -13.95 -52.99
#